data_AF-A0A1G4IW93-F1
#
_entry.id   AF-A0A1G4IW93-F1
#
_cell.length_a   1.000
_cell.length_b   1.000
_cell.length_c   1.000
_cell.angle_alpha   90.00
_cell.angle_beta   90.00
_cell.angle_gamma   90.00
#
_symmetry.space_group_name_H-M   'P 1'
#
loop_
_entity.id
_entity.type
_entity.pdbx_description
1 polymer ?
#
loop_
_entity_poly.entity_id
_entity_poly.type
_entity_poly.pdbx_seq_one_letter_code
_entity_poly.pdbx_strand_id
1 'polypeptide(L)'
;MDWSLYKVFLFSLCPVTLVVGHFLSNHIVLEVDRDGWFNTFFVKQGWFWTSVVGWWCMVRYRGLGNRGTWKKTLIRYCVLTAWWMVFTQSIWSEAAPLMDLVFTATGGRCTFDLFDPTDLKSWTINNGFHDTFKRRQSSFRKIYRALKEVSANPSSMLQNAVSELEHWISEGKEHLTNLEMTPHQFNLLIDEALHSWRKINSSSLCRSLGGHWKGGHDPSGHIFLITLMCMFLLGELQVIGRKALRKLKTDRSLLNSIRSYGTNIFQLGTDLLKPSHGTATGKEKLKKLASIPFKLTEQLVMLIGSTLKFVIWENPILTLILLTVMWWWSFLVTTIAFHTLPEQISGLLCAYIVAVIVYWKLA
;
A
#
# COMPACT_ATOMS: atom_id res chain seq x y z
N MET A 1 -2.20 37.32 10.31
CA MET A 1 -2.24 35.86 10.53
C MET A 1 -1.43 35.28 9.39
N ASP A 2 -0.10 35.26 9.57
CA ASP A 2 0.80 35.22 8.42
C ASP A 2 1.11 33.77 8.09
N TRP A 3 0.31 33.23 7.18
CA TRP A 3 0.57 31.93 6.58
C TRP A 3 1.86 32.02 5.76
N SER A 4 2.89 31.28 6.15
CA SER A 4 4.02 31.07 5.24
C SER A 4 3.52 30.32 4.01
N LEU A 5 4.00 30.69 2.82
CA LEU A 5 3.68 30.00 1.55
C LEU A 5 3.84 28.48 1.66
N TYR A 6 4.80 28.03 2.49
CA TYR A 6 5.00 26.61 2.76
C TYR A 6 3.84 25.95 3.50
N LYS A 7 3.25 26.61 4.51
CA LYS A 7 2.08 26.08 5.21
C LYS A 7 0.88 25.99 4.27
N VAL A 8 0.69 26.99 3.41
CA VAL A 8 -0.37 26.95 2.37
C VAL A 8 -0.17 25.72 1.48
N PHE A 9 1.05 25.50 0.98
CA PHE A 9 1.40 24.32 0.19
C PHE A 9 1.15 23.00 0.95
N LEU A 10 1.58 22.91 2.20
CA LEU A 10 1.43 21.71 3.03
C LEU A 10 -0.04 21.27 3.17
N PHE A 11 -0.94 22.22 3.42
CA PHE A 11 -2.36 21.93 3.62
C PHE A 11 -3.17 21.89 2.32
N SER A 12 -2.67 22.45 1.22
CA SER A 12 -3.36 22.41 -0.07
C SER A 12 -3.01 21.20 -0.94
N LEU A 13 -1.85 20.57 -0.73
CA LEU A 13 -1.35 19.50 -1.60
C LEU A 13 -2.37 18.36 -1.79
N CYS A 14 -2.85 17.74 -0.70
CA CYS A 14 -3.78 16.60 -0.81
C CYS A 14 -5.17 17.00 -1.33
N PRO A 15 -5.82 18.09 -0.86
CA PRO A 15 -7.10 18.56 -1.42
C PRO A 15 -7.01 18.89 -2.91
N VAL A 16 -5.97 19.60 -3.35
CA VAL A 16 -5.76 19.92 -4.76
C VAL A 16 -5.55 18.64 -5.57
N THR A 17 -4.76 17.70 -5.05
CA THR A 17 -4.53 16.41 -5.72
C THR A 17 -5.82 15.60 -5.84
N LEU A 18 -6.71 15.64 -4.84
CA LEU A 18 -8.01 14.97 -4.89
C LEU A 18 -8.89 15.55 -5.99
N VAL A 19 -8.97 16.88 -6.09
CA VAL A 19 -9.76 17.55 -7.15
C VAL A 19 -9.20 17.21 -8.53
N VAL A 20 -7.88 17.31 -8.70
CA VAL A 20 -7.21 16.96 -9.96
C VAL A 20 -7.43 15.49 -10.31
N GLY A 21 -7.26 14.59 -9.35
CA GLY A 21 -7.46 13.15 -9.54
C GLY A 21 -8.89 12.80 -9.93
N HIS A 22 -9.88 13.42 -9.28
CA HIS A 22 -11.29 13.21 -9.63
C HIS A 22 -11.61 13.73 -11.05
N PHE A 23 -11.08 14.89 -11.42
CA PHE A 23 -11.21 15.41 -12.78
C PHE A 23 -10.58 14.43 -13.81
N LEU A 24 -9.38 13.92 -13.53
CA LEU A 24 -8.70 12.95 -14.39
C LEU A 24 -9.43 11.60 -14.46
N SER A 25 -10.08 11.16 -13.39
CA SER A 25 -10.86 9.91 -13.35
C SER A 25 -11.99 9.91 -14.38
N ASN A 26 -12.59 11.07 -14.66
CA ASN A 26 -13.62 11.21 -15.69
C ASN A 26 -13.08 11.08 -17.13
N HIS A 27 -11.76 11.21 -17.32
CA HIS A 27 -11.12 11.22 -18.63
C HIS A 27 -10.21 10.01 -18.88
N ILE A 28 -9.72 9.36 -17.82
CA ILE A 28 -8.72 8.30 -17.90
C ILE A 28 -9.16 7.14 -17.01
N VAL A 29 -9.26 5.96 -17.62
CA VAL A 29 -9.40 4.70 -16.88
C VAL A 29 -8.00 4.10 -16.70
N LEU A 30 -7.56 3.97 -15.46
CA LEU A 30 -6.29 3.33 -15.12
C LEU A 30 -6.55 1.91 -14.61
N GLU A 31 -6.06 0.91 -15.33
CA GLU A 31 -5.97 -0.45 -14.82
C GLU A 31 -4.76 -0.56 -13.89
N VAL A 32 -5.03 -0.81 -12.61
CA VAL A 32 -4.00 -0.88 -11.57
C VAL A 32 -4.00 -2.25 -10.93
N ASP A 33 -2.84 -2.93 -10.97
CA ASP A 33 -2.64 -4.20 -10.28
C ASP A 33 -2.56 -3.98 -8.75
N ARG A 34 -3.58 -4.48 -8.04
CA ARG A 34 -3.71 -4.39 -6.57
C ARG A 34 -2.77 -5.34 -5.84
N ASP A 35 -2.29 -6.40 -6.50
CA ASP A 35 -1.53 -7.48 -5.86
C ASP A 35 -0.06 -7.53 -6.34
N GLY A 36 0.36 -6.58 -7.17
CA GLY A 36 1.74 -6.41 -7.60
C GLY A 36 2.73 -6.30 -6.44
N TRP A 37 3.96 -6.79 -6.66
CA TRP A 37 5.02 -6.84 -5.64
C TRP A 37 5.31 -5.45 -5.04
N PHE A 38 5.30 -4.41 -5.87
CA PHE A 38 5.52 -3.03 -5.46
C PHE A 38 4.42 -2.53 -4.52
N ASN A 39 3.16 -2.78 -4.85
CA ASN A 39 2.04 -2.40 -3.98
C ASN A 39 2.12 -3.13 -2.64
N THR A 40 2.45 -4.43 -2.65
CA THR A 40 2.46 -5.24 -1.44
C THR A 40 3.63 -4.93 -0.50
N PHE A 41 4.82 -4.69 -1.03
CA PHE A 41 6.01 -4.43 -0.20
C PHE A 41 6.18 -2.95 0.16
N PHE A 42 5.81 -2.05 -0.75
CA PHE A 42 6.07 -0.62 -0.58
C PHE A 42 4.82 0.11 -0.08
N VAL A 43 3.71 0.05 -0.85
CA VAL A 43 2.51 0.84 -0.57
C VAL A 43 1.77 0.33 0.67
N LYS A 44 1.52 -0.97 0.78
CA LYS A 44 0.85 -1.57 1.95
C LYS A 44 1.66 -1.41 3.25
N GLN A 45 2.98 -1.29 3.15
CA GLN A 45 3.89 -1.05 4.30
C GLN A 45 4.38 0.41 4.37
N GLY A 46 3.64 1.36 3.80
CA GLY A 46 4.13 2.72 3.65
C GLY A 46 4.49 3.42 4.96
N TRP A 47 3.83 3.07 6.09
CA TRP A 47 4.06 3.77 7.37
C TRP A 47 5.41 3.40 7.95
N PHE A 48 5.82 2.15 7.76
CA PHE A 48 7.15 1.68 8.09
C PHE A 48 8.21 2.48 7.32
N TRP A 49 8.11 2.57 5.99
CA TRP A 49 9.07 3.30 5.16
C TRP A 49 9.13 4.80 5.49
N THR A 50 7.97 5.41 5.71
CA THR A 50 7.83 6.81 6.13
C THR A 50 8.52 7.05 7.46
N SER A 51 8.35 6.13 8.41
CA SER A 51 9.01 6.20 9.73
C SER A 51 10.53 6.08 9.59
N VAL A 52 11.01 5.05 8.88
CA VAL A 52 12.44 4.78 8.68
C VAL A 52 13.13 5.99 8.06
N VAL A 53 12.61 6.50 6.94
CA VAL A 53 13.23 7.62 6.21
C VAL A 53 13.12 8.94 7.00
N GLY A 54 11.97 9.19 7.62
CA GLY A 54 11.77 10.38 8.45
C GLY A 54 12.74 10.44 9.64
N TRP A 55 12.85 9.35 10.40
CA TRP A 55 13.78 9.25 11.53
C TRP A 55 15.24 9.28 11.10
N TRP A 56 15.58 8.60 10.00
CA TRP A 56 16.94 8.63 9.45
C TRP A 56 17.38 10.06 9.07
N CYS A 57 16.51 10.81 8.40
CA CYS A 57 16.75 12.22 8.10
C CYS A 57 16.89 13.07 9.38
N MET A 58 16.03 12.83 10.37
CA MET A 58 16.04 13.56 11.63
C MET A 58 17.37 13.38 12.38
N VAL A 59 17.82 12.13 12.52
CA VAL A 59 19.12 11.80 13.14
C VAL A 59 20.26 12.47 12.37
N ARG A 60 20.24 12.43 11.04
CA ARG A 60 21.34 12.92 10.21
C ARG A 60 21.52 14.44 10.19
N TYR A 61 20.42 15.21 10.23
CA TYR A 61 20.44 16.66 10.03
C TYR A 61 20.24 17.49 11.30
N ARG A 62 19.72 16.90 12.39
CA ARG A 62 19.55 17.61 13.66
C ARG A 62 20.33 16.99 14.82
N GLY A 63 20.63 15.69 14.76
CA GLY A 63 21.22 14.96 15.88
C GLY A 63 20.29 14.87 17.09
N LEU A 64 20.61 13.96 18.01
CA LEU A 64 19.86 13.72 19.25
C LEU A 64 20.20 14.74 20.38
N GLY A 65 20.66 15.93 20.01
CA GLY A 65 21.20 16.91 20.97
C GLY A 65 20.17 17.48 21.96
N ASN A 66 20.68 18.04 23.07
CA ASN A 66 19.90 18.55 24.21
C ASN A 66 18.94 19.71 23.89
N ARG A 67 19.02 20.35 22.70
CA ARG A 67 18.08 21.41 22.29
C ARG A 67 16.79 20.82 21.72
N GLY A 68 15.94 20.29 22.61
CA GLY A 68 14.45 20.28 22.62
C GLY A 68 13.61 20.03 21.37
N THR A 69 14.17 19.82 20.18
CA THR A 69 13.38 19.91 18.94
C THR A 69 13.05 18.57 18.31
N TRP A 70 13.72 17.49 18.73
CA TRP A 70 13.30 16.13 18.41
C TRP A 70 12.05 15.72 19.20
N LYS A 71 11.84 16.29 20.40
CA LYS A 71 10.62 16.06 21.20
C LYS A 71 9.36 16.47 20.45
N LYS A 72 9.37 17.64 19.77
CA LYS A 72 8.26 18.08 18.92
C LYS A 72 8.00 17.10 17.77
N THR A 73 9.03 16.67 17.04
CA THR A 73 8.88 15.64 15.98
C THR A 73 8.35 14.32 16.53
N LEU A 74 8.86 13.87 17.68
CA LEU A 74 8.40 12.64 18.33
C LEU A 74 6.92 12.74 18.70
N ILE A 75 6.48 13.85 19.32
CA ILE A 75 5.07 14.05 19.66
C ILE A 75 4.19 14.03 18.41
N ARG A 76 4.59 14.74 17.34
CA ARG A 76 3.87 14.72 16.06
C ARG A 76 3.76 13.29 15.52
N TYR A 77 4.87 12.55 15.50
CA TYR A 77 4.91 11.16 15.06
C TYR A 77 4.01 10.24 15.90
N CYS A 78 4.08 10.35 17.23
CA CYS A 78 3.25 9.55 18.16
C CYS A 78 1.76 9.85 17.98
N VAL A 79 1.37 11.12 17.84
CA VAL A 79 -0.04 11.50 17.63
C VAL A 79 -0.55 10.98 16.29
N LEU A 80 0.22 11.12 15.20
CA LEU A 80 -0.18 10.61 13.88
C LEU A 80 -0.21 9.07 13.85
N THR A 81 0.72 8.40 14.52
CA THR A 81 0.74 6.92 14.65
C THR A 81 -0.46 6.44 15.45
N ALA A 82 -0.75 7.06 16.59
CA ALA A 82 -1.91 6.73 17.40
C ALA A 82 -3.20 6.92 16.61
N TRP A 83 -3.30 8.01 15.83
CA TRP A 83 -4.45 8.25 14.98
C TRP A 83 -4.61 7.19 13.87
N TRP A 84 -3.51 6.82 13.21
CA TRP A 84 -3.52 5.74 12.24
C TRP A 84 -3.96 4.40 12.84
N MET A 85 -3.46 4.06 14.03
CA MET A 85 -3.84 2.84 14.75
C MET A 85 -5.34 2.84 15.09
N VAL A 86 -5.87 3.95 15.62
CA VAL A 86 -7.31 4.06 15.97
C VAL A 86 -8.19 3.96 14.73
N PHE A 87 -7.76 4.56 13.63
CA PHE A 87 -8.55 4.60 12.41
C PHE A 87 -8.60 3.25 11.68
N THR A 88 -7.47 2.52 11.64
CA THR A 88 -7.29 1.34 10.77
C THR A 88 -7.11 0.02 11.49
N GLN A 89 -6.64 0.00 12.74
CA GLN A 89 -6.31 -1.23 13.46
C GLN A 89 -7.36 -1.51 14.54
N SER A 90 -7.63 -2.80 14.77
CA SER A 90 -8.41 -3.24 15.92
C SER A 90 -7.49 -3.22 17.13
N ILE A 91 -7.55 -2.13 17.90
CA ILE A 91 -6.69 -1.91 19.09
C ILE A 91 -7.10 -2.83 20.24
N TRP A 92 -8.39 -3.17 20.34
CA TRP A 92 -8.93 -4.06 21.36
C TRP A 92 -9.67 -5.22 20.70
N SER A 93 -9.53 -6.42 21.26
CA SER A 93 -10.10 -7.66 20.73
C SER A 93 -11.61 -7.60 20.43
N GLU A 94 -12.33 -6.70 21.10
CA GLU A 94 -13.77 -6.48 20.92
C GLU A 94 -14.12 -5.23 20.11
N ALA A 95 -13.17 -4.31 19.91
CA ALA A 95 -13.40 -3.04 19.23
C ALA A 95 -12.97 -3.14 17.75
N ALA A 96 -13.94 -3.00 16.85
CA ALA A 96 -13.67 -2.82 15.43
C ALA A 96 -12.91 -1.49 15.18
N PRO A 97 -12.06 -1.42 14.14
CA PRO A 97 -11.45 -0.17 13.70
C PRO A 97 -12.52 0.91 13.46
N LEU A 98 -12.15 2.20 13.64
CA LEU A 98 -13.10 3.30 13.44
C LEU A 98 -13.71 3.29 12.04
N MET A 99 -12.93 2.95 11.02
CA MET A 99 -13.41 2.78 9.64
C MET A 99 -14.52 1.72 9.52
N ASP A 100 -14.31 0.53 10.09
CA ASP A 100 -15.29 -0.56 10.05
C ASP A 100 -16.55 -0.21 10.87
N LEU A 101 -16.40 0.58 11.94
CA LEU A 101 -17.53 1.10 12.71
C LEU A 101 -18.35 2.11 11.91
N VAL A 102 -17.72 3.03 11.19
CA VAL A 102 -18.41 3.97 10.29
C VAL A 102 -19.16 3.21 9.20
N PHE A 103 -18.54 2.17 8.64
CA PHE A 103 -19.16 1.33 7.63
C PHE A 103 -20.42 0.62 8.15
N THR A 104 -20.32 -0.02 9.32
CA THR A 104 -21.47 -0.73 9.92
C THR A 104 -22.55 0.23 10.40
N ALA A 105 -22.18 1.41 10.93
CA ALA A 105 -23.13 2.45 11.33
C ALA A 105 -23.90 3.07 10.16
N THR A 106 -23.34 3.05 8.95
CA THR A 106 -23.98 3.55 7.73
C THR A 106 -24.80 2.48 6.99
N GLY A 107 -25.02 1.32 7.61
CA GLY A 107 -25.84 0.23 7.08
C GLY A 107 -25.06 -0.88 6.37
N GLY A 108 -23.73 -0.82 6.39
CA GLY A 108 -22.88 -1.84 5.81
C GLY A 108 -22.84 -3.13 6.63
N ARG A 109 -22.78 -4.27 5.93
CA ARG A 109 -22.70 -5.60 6.56
C ARG A 109 -21.82 -6.55 5.76
N CYS A 110 -21.44 -7.65 6.40
CA CYS A 110 -20.88 -8.80 5.70
C CYS A 110 -22.02 -9.55 4.99
N THR A 111 -21.84 -9.93 3.73
CA THR A 111 -22.79 -10.76 2.99
C THR A 111 -22.10 -12.00 2.42
N PHE A 112 -22.87 -13.08 2.26
CA PHE A 112 -22.42 -14.39 1.80
C PHE A 112 -23.20 -14.83 0.55
N ASP A 113 -23.13 -14.02 -0.51
CA ASP A 113 -23.90 -14.23 -1.74
C ASP A 113 -23.15 -15.13 -2.74
N LEU A 114 -23.03 -16.43 -2.43
CA LEU A 114 -22.26 -17.39 -3.22
C LEU A 114 -22.83 -17.60 -4.63
N PHE A 115 -24.14 -17.75 -4.73
CA PHE A 115 -24.86 -18.08 -5.96
C PHE A 115 -25.75 -16.94 -6.43
N ASP A 116 -25.98 -16.86 -7.74
CA ASP A 116 -26.87 -15.86 -8.33
C ASP A 116 -28.34 -16.13 -7.93
N PRO A 117 -29.05 -15.17 -7.31
CA PRO A 117 -30.45 -15.37 -6.91
C PRO A 117 -31.43 -15.34 -8.07
N THR A 118 -31.01 -14.88 -9.27
CA THR A 118 -31.91 -14.69 -10.42
C THR A 118 -32.17 -15.97 -11.20
N ASP A 119 -31.28 -16.95 -11.11
CA ASP A 119 -31.45 -18.25 -11.75
C ASP A 119 -31.96 -19.29 -10.75
N LEU A 120 -33.22 -19.65 -10.88
CA LEU A 120 -33.90 -20.59 -9.98
C LEU A 120 -33.44 -22.05 -10.16
N LYS A 121 -32.73 -22.38 -11.25
CA LYS A 121 -32.35 -23.76 -11.59
C LYS A 121 -30.86 -23.95 -11.87
N SER A 122 -30.13 -22.91 -12.27
CA SER A 122 -28.68 -22.98 -12.41
C SER A 122 -27.98 -22.51 -11.12
N TRP A 123 -27.15 -23.37 -10.55
CA TRP A 123 -26.31 -23.07 -9.39
C TRP A 123 -25.06 -22.31 -9.82
N THR A 124 -25.25 -21.22 -10.55
CA THR A 124 -24.16 -20.41 -11.08
C THR A 124 -23.54 -19.55 -9.99
N ILE A 125 -22.20 -19.51 -9.98
CA ILE A 125 -21.45 -18.68 -9.04
C ILE A 125 -21.74 -17.21 -9.35
N ASN A 126 -22.08 -16.45 -8.32
CA ASN A 126 -22.32 -15.02 -8.45
C ASN A 126 -21.03 -14.31 -8.91
N ASN A 127 -21.03 -13.77 -10.14
CA ASN A 127 -19.88 -13.04 -10.67
C ASN A 127 -19.59 -11.74 -9.91
N GLY A 128 -20.58 -11.19 -9.20
CA GLY A 128 -20.45 -10.05 -8.31
C GLY A 128 -19.92 -10.40 -6.91
N PHE A 129 -19.81 -11.69 -6.58
CA PHE A 129 -19.17 -12.14 -5.35
C PHE A 129 -17.65 -12.12 -5.56
N HIS A 130 -16.96 -11.11 -5.03
CA HIS A 130 -15.52 -10.82 -5.25
C HIS A 130 -15.11 -10.50 -6.71
N ASP A 131 -13.97 -9.81 -6.84
CA ASP A 131 -13.46 -9.28 -8.11
C ASP A 131 -12.75 -10.32 -8.98
N THR A 132 -12.05 -11.29 -8.38
CA THR A 132 -11.27 -12.29 -9.13
C THR A 132 -11.73 -13.72 -8.84
N PHE A 133 -11.59 -14.60 -9.83
CA PHE A 133 -11.88 -16.03 -9.67
C PHE A 133 -11.07 -16.67 -8.53
N LYS A 134 -9.79 -16.33 -8.38
CA LYS A 134 -8.95 -16.82 -7.28
C LYS A 134 -9.50 -16.42 -5.91
N ARG A 135 -9.97 -15.18 -5.75
CA ARG A 135 -10.57 -14.70 -4.49
C ARG A 135 -11.91 -15.37 -4.22
N ARG A 136 -12.76 -15.55 -5.23
CA ARG A 136 -13.97 -16.38 -5.15
C ARG A 136 -13.64 -17.76 -4.59
N GLN A 137 -12.77 -18.50 -5.27
CA GLN A 137 -12.40 -19.86 -4.86
C GLN A 137 -11.83 -19.92 -3.43
N SER A 138 -11.02 -18.93 -3.02
CA SER A 138 -10.54 -18.82 -1.63
C SER A 138 -11.66 -18.58 -0.64
N SER A 139 -12.61 -17.70 -0.96
CA SER A 139 -13.77 -17.39 -0.12
C SER A 139 -14.69 -18.60 0.07
N PHE A 140 -14.98 -19.35 -1.00
CA PHE A 140 -15.74 -20.61 -0.90
C PHE A 140 -15.11 -21.58 0.10
N ARG A 141 -13.78 -21.78 0.04
CA ARG A 141 -13.06 -22.65 0.99
C ARG A 141 -13.13 -22.14 2.44
N LYS A 142 -13.11 -20.82 2.64
CA LYS A 142 -13.23 -20.21 3.98
C LYS A 142 -14.64 -20.36 4.55
N ILE A 143 -15.66 -20.13 3.73
CA ILE A 143 -17.06 -20.30 4.11
C ILE A 143 -17.30 -21.75 4.49
N TYR A 144 -16.86 -22.71 3.67
CA TYR A 144 -16.97 -24.14 4.00
C TYR A 144 -16.32 -24.48 5.36
N ARG A 145 -15.11 -23.98 5.64
CA ARG A 145 -14.46 -24.19 6.95
C ARG A 145 -15.25 -23.58 8.11
N ALA A 146 -15.74 -22.36 7.94
CA ALA A 146 -16.54 -21.69 8.95
C ALA A 146 -17.85 -22.46 9.20
N LEU A 147 -18.55 -22.88 8.14
CA LEU A 147 -19.77 -23.67 8.25
C LEU A 147 -19.53 -25.03 8.92
N LYS A 148 -18.39 -25.67 8.68
CA LYS A 148 -18.00 -26.92 9.36
C LYS A 148 -17.80 -26.73 10.87
N GLU A 149 -17.31 -25.57 11.30
CA GLU A 149 -17.21 -25.22 12.73
C GLU A 149 -18.60 -24.97 13.35
N VAL A 150 -19.50 -24.30 12.61
CA VAL A 150 -20.90 -24.13 13.01
C VAL A 150 -21.64 -25.47 13.08
N SER A 151 -21.32 -26.41 12.16
CA SER A 151 -21.99 -27.71 12.05
C SER A 151 -21.59 -28.72 13.13
N ALA A 152 -20.89 -28.30 14.19
CA ALA A 152 -20.61 -29.14 15.36
C ALA A 152 -21.85 -29.34 16.27
N ASN A 153 -22.82 -28.42 16.29
CA ASN A 153 -24.17 -28.59 16.91
C ASN A 153 -25.33 -27.94 16.10
N PRO A 154 -25.63 -28.36 14.85
CA PRO A 154 -26.53 -27.63 13.94
C PRO A 154 -27.88 -28.30 13.73
N SER A 155 -28.77 -27.61 13.00
CA SER A 155 -29.96 -28.21 12.38
C SER A 155 -29.57 -29.21 11.28
N SER A 156 -30.40 -30.22 11.04
CA SER A 156 -30.23 -31.22 9.97
C SER A 156 -30.09 -30.57 8.58
N MET A 157 -30.78 -29.44 8.37
CA MET A 157 -30.70 -28.66 7.13
C MET A 157 -29.30 -28.08 6.88
N LEU A 158 -28.64 -27.58 7.93
CA LEU A 158 -27.29 -27.04 7.80
C LEU A 158 -26.25 -28.16 7.57
N GLN A 159 -26.44 -29.34 8.16
CA GLN A 159 -25.57 -30.50 7.89
C GLN A 159 -25.65 -30.93 6.42
N ASN A 160 -26.88 -31.03 5.88
CA ASN A 160 -27.09 -31.34 4.46
C ASN A 160 -26.45 -30.29 3.55
N ALA A 161 -26.60 -29.00 3.88
CA ALA A 161 -25.97 -27.90 3.15
C ALA A 161 -24.43 -27.98 3.16
N VAL A 162 -23.81 -28.30 4.30
CA VAL A 162 -22.35 -28.44 4.40
C VAL A 162 -21.84 -29.65 3.60
N SER A 163 -22.55 -30.78 3.66
CA SER A 163 -22.19 -31.99 2.90
C SER A 163 -22.25 -31.77 1.39
N GLU A 164 -23.27 -31.06 0.91
CA GLU A 164 -23.45 -30.76 -0.51
C GLU A 164 -22.43 -29.72 -1.01
N LEU A 165 -22.06 -28.74 -0.18
CA LEU A 165 -20.92 -27.86 -0.46
C LEU A 165 -19.60 -28.61 -0.55
N GLU A 166 -19.37 -29.59 0.33
CA GLU A 166 -18.17 -30.42 0.30
C GLU A 166 -18.08 -31.19 -1.01
N HIS A 167 -19.19 -31.82 -1.42
CA HIS A 167 -19.30 -32.56 -2.67
C HIS A 167 -19.05 -31.66 -3.89
N TRP A 168 -19.64 -30.47 -3.91
CA TRP A 168 -19.45 -29.49 -4.98
C TRP A 168 -17.99 -29.02 -5.09
N ILE A 169 -17.33 -28.77 -3.95
CA ILE A 169 -15.90 -28.39 -3.92
C ILE A 169 -15.00 -29.54 -4.39
N SER A 170 -15.35 -30.80 -4.08
CA SER A 170 -14.53 -31.97 -4.41
C SER A 170 -14.70 -32.50 -5.83
N GLU A 171 -15.93 -32.49 -6.36
CA GLU A 171 -16.24 -33.11 -7.66
C GLU A 171 -16.28 -32.13 -8.83
N GLY A 172 -16.33 -30.81 -8.57
CA GLY A 172 -16.33 -29.79 -9.62
C GLY A 172 -17.54 -29.87 -10.57
N LYS A 173 -18.64 -30.50 -10.13
CA LYS A 173 -19.86 -30.68 -10.94
C LYS A 173 -20.72 -29.41 -10.98
N GLU A 174 -21.40 -29.24 -12.11
CA GLU A 174 -22.16 -28.03 -12.47
C GLU A 174 -23.51 -27.86 -11.74
N HIS A 175 -23.98 -28.83 -10.95
CA HIS A 175 -25.31 -28.75 -10.32
C HIS A 175 -25.36 -29.38 -8.91
N LEU A 176 -25.82 -28.61 -7.91
CA LEU A 176 -26.30 -29.11 -6.62
C LEU A 176 -27.70 -29.71 -6.83
N THR A 177 -27.79 -31.00 -7.13
CA THR A 177 -29.07 -31.64 -7.55
C THR A 177 -29.94 -32.11 -6.38
N ASN A 178 -29.39 -32.20 -5.17
CA ASN A 178 -30.06 -32.85 -4.02
C ASN A 178 -30.58 -31.87 -2.95
N LEU A 179 -30.51 -30.56 -3.20
CA LEU A 179 -31.05 -29.55 -2.30
C LEU A 179 -32.49 -29.22 -2.69
N GLU A 180 -33.45 -29.48 -1.79
CA GLU A 180 -34.83 -28.96 -1.87
C GLU A 180 -34.89 -27.46 -1.54
N MET A 181 -33.98 -26.67 -2.11
CA MET A 181 -33.74 -25.28 -1.75
C MET A 181 -33.26 -24.49 -2.95
N THR A 182 -33.81 -23.29 -3.12
CA THR A 182 -33.36 -22.33 -4.15
C THR A 182 -31.99 -21.73 -3.81
N PRO A 183 -31.20 -21.27 -4.80
CA PRO A 183 -29.93 -20.59 -4.53
C PRO A 183 -30.05 -19.38 -3.59
N HIS A 184 -31.18 -18.67 -3.66
CA HIS A 184 -31.48 -17.56 -2.74
C HIS A 184 -31.66 -18.03 -1.29
N GLN A 185 -32.48 -19.06 -1.07
CA GLN A 185 -32.67 -19.66 0.26
C GLN A 185 -31.36 -20.21 0.83
N PHE A 186 -30.48 -20.72 -0.04
CA PHE A 186 -29.16 -21.22 0.35
C PHE A 186 -28.24 -20.11 0.85
N ASN A 187 -28.15 -19.01 0.11
CA ASN A 187 -27.38 -17.85 0.55
C ASN A 187 -27.90 -17.30 1.88
N LEU A 188 -29.23 -17.23 2.07
CA LEU A 188 -29.85 -16.81 3.32
C LEU A 188 -29.52 -17.74 4.49
N LEU A 189 -29.56 -19.05 4.27
CA LEU A 189 -29.22 -20.04 5.30
C LEU A 189 -27.77 -19.88 5.78
N ILE A 190 -26.82 -19.71 4.86
CA ILE A 190 -25.42 -19.48 5.19
C ILE A 190 -25.24 -18.16 5.94
N ASP A 191 -25.88 -17.10 5.45
CA ASP A 191 -25.81 -15.78 6.04
C ASP A 191 -26.33 -15.79 7.49
N GLU A 192 -27.48 -16.41 7.75
CA GLU A 192 -28.06 -16.54 9.10
C GLU A 192 -27.20 -17.42 10.02
N ALA A 193 -26.71 -18.55 9.52
CA ALA A 193 -25.85 -19.46 10.29
C ALA A 193 -24.55 -18.77 10.75
N LEU A 194 -23.90 -17.99 9.87
CA LEU A 194 -22.64 -17.33 10.20
C LEU A 194 -22.83 -16.10 11.11
N HIS A 195 -23.91 -15.32 10.91
CA HIS A 195 -24.20 -14.17 11.77
C HIS A 195 -24.70 -14.57 13.16
N SER A 196 -25.42 -15.69 13.29
CA SER A 196 -25.83 -16.23 14.59
C SER A 196 -24.66 -16.82 15.38
N TRP A 197 -23.69 -17.44 14.69
CA TRP A 197 -22.51 -18.00 15.33
C TRP A 197 -21.52 -16.94 15.84
N ARG A 198 -21.31 -15.86 15.08
CA ARG A 198 -20.30 -14.85 15.42
C ARG A 198 -20.74 -13.45 15.05
N LYS A 199 -20.50 -12.48 15.94
CA LYS A 199 -20.68 -11.05 15.64
C LYS A 199 -19.61 -10.58 14.64
N ILE A 200 -20.01 -10.37 13.38
CA ILE A 200 -19.12 -9.90 12.30
C ILE A 200 -19.16 -8.38 12.22
N ASN A 201 -18.26 -7.70 12.95
CA ASN A 201 -18.21 -6.23 13.03
C ASN A 201 -16.99 -5.58 12.34
N SER A 202 -16.12 -6.37 11.72
CA SER A 202 -14.93 -5.88 11.03
C SER A 202 -14.74 -6.50 9.64
N SER A 203 -14.13 -5.72 8.74
CA SER A 203 -13.87 -6.14 7.37
C SER A 203 -12.84 -7.28 7.32
N SER A 204 -11.86 -7.28 8.22
CA SER A 204 -10.87 -8.36 8.36
C SER A 204 -11.52 -9.67 8.80
N LEU A 205 -12.46 -9.62 9.75
CA LEU A 205 -13.20 -10.79 10.21
C LEU A 205 -14.12 -11.32 9.11
N CYS A 206 -14.86 -10.44 8.41
CA CYS A 206 -15.69 -10.85 7.27
C CYS A 206 -14.86 -11.58 6.19
N ARG A 207 -13.69 -11.03 5.82
CA ARG A 207 -12.77 -11.65 4.84
C ARG A 207 -12.14 -12.95 5.33
N SER A 208 -12.00 -13.14 6.65
CA SER A 208 -11.50 -14.39 7.24
C SER A 208 -12.53 -15.52 7.12
N LEU A 209 -13.81 -15.18 7.21
CA LEU A 209 -14.94 -16.10 7.00
C LEU A 209 -15.24 -16.33 5.51
N GLY A 210 -14.63 -15.54 4.62
CA GLY A 210 -14.87 -15.61 3.17
C GLY A 210 -16.06 -14.79 2.70
N GLY A 211 -16.63 -13.94 3.55
CA GLY A 211 -17.71 -13.04 3.17
C GLY A 211 -17.22 -11.80 2.40
N HIS A 212 -18.19 -11.07 1.87
CA HIS A 212 -18.00 -9.84 1.11
C HIS A 212 -18.56 -8.65 1.90
N TRP A 213 -17.80 -7.56 2.02
CA TRP A 213 -18.16 -6.38 2.82
C TRP A 213 -18.90 -5.38 1.92
N LYS A 214 -20.22 -5.20 2.10
CA LYS A 214 -21.06 -4.41 1.17
C LYS A 214 -22.16 -3.60 1.88
N GLY A 215 -22.57 -2.48 1.29
CA GLY A 215 -23.79 -1.74 1.63
C GLY A 215 -23.59 -0.50 2.51
N GLY A 216 -22.40 -0.29 3.09
CA GLY A 216 -22.09 0.88 3.92
C GLY A 216 -21.15 1.85 3.22
N HIS A 217 -20.95 3.01 3.86
CA HIS A 217 -19.95 3.99 3.50
C HIS A 217 -18.59 3.56 4.06
N ASP A 218 -17.63 3.25 3.19
CA ASP A 218 -16.26 2.82 3.57
C ASP A 218 -15.26 3.97 3.37
N PRO A 219 -14.90 4.74 4.41
CA PRO A 219 -13.93 5.82 4.27
C PRO A 219 -12.62 5.31 3.66
N SER A 220 -12.05 6.02 2.68
CA SER A 220 -10.86 5.52 1.99
C SER A 220 -9.63 5.51 2.91
N GLY A 221 -9.24 4.31 3.34
CA GLY A 221 -8.09 4.08 4.22
C GLY A 221 -6.75 4.37 3.55
N HIS A 222 -6.68 4.17 2.23
CA HIS A 222 -5.50 4.49 1.43
C HIS A 222 -5.29 6.00 1.38
N ILE A 223 -6.33 6.77 1.04
CA ILE A 223 -6.25 8.24 1.03
C ILE A 223 -5.93 8.78 2.42
N PHE A 224 -6.57 8.24 3.45
CA PHE A 224 -6.29 8.58 4.84
C PHE A 224 -4.81 8.39 5.17
N LEU A 225 -4.28 7.19 4.96
CA LEU A 225 -2.93 6.83 5.37
C LEU A 225 -1.86 7.57 4.56
N ILE A 226 -2.04 7.68 3.24
CA ILE A 226 -1.13 8.41 2.35
C ILE A 226 -1.12 9.90 2.72
N THR A 227 -2.26 10.48 3.09
CA THR A 227 -2.33 11.87 3.58
C THR A 227 -1.46 12.06 4.82
N LEU A 228 -1.56 11.17 5.82
CA LEU A 228 -0.74 11.26 7.03
C LEU A 228 0.76 11.16 6.71
N MET A 229 1.14 10.30 5.76
CA MET A 229 2.53 10.16 5.30
C MET A 229 3.06 11.42 4.63
N CYS A 230 2.30 11.96 3.68
CA CYS A 230 2.66 13.20 2.98
C CYS A 230 2.81 14.35 3.97
N MET A 231 1.86 14.51 4.90
CA MET A 231 1.90 15.56 5.91
C MET A 231 3.07 15.38 6.87
N PHE A 232 3.41 14.14 7.26
CA PHE A 232 4.59 13.86 8.06
C PHE A 232 5.90 14.20 7.36
N LEU A 233 6.12 13.68 6.15
CA LEU A 233 7.37 13.90 5.43
C LEU A 233 7.57 15.37 5.03
N LEU A 234 6.52 16.05 4.58
CA LEU A 234 6.59 17.48 4.27
C LEU A 234 6.78 18.31 5.55
N GLY A 235 6.09 17.95 6.63
CA GLY A 235 6.29 18.55 7.94
C GLY A 235 7.75 18.47 8.42
N GLU A 236 8.41 17.33 8.21
CA GLU A 236 9.84 17.19 8.50
C GLU A 236 10.72 17.96 7.50
N LEU A 237 10.38 17.93 6.21
CA LEU A 237 11.08 18.67 5.15
C LEU A 237 11.13 20.18 5.43
N GLN A 238 10.06 20.76 5.96
CA GLN A 238 10.03 22.17 6.39
C GLN A 238 11.14 22.49 7.40
N VAL A 239 11.37 21.56 8.32
CA VAL A 239 12.22 21.73 9.49
C VAL A 239 13.69 21.48 9.15
N ILE A 240 13.99 20.43 8.38
CA ILE A 240 15.36 20.03 8.04
C ILE A 240 15.84 20.57 6.68
N GLY A 241 14.91 20.92 5.79
CA GLY A 241 15.16 21.15 4.37
C GLY A 241 16.21 22.22 4.10
N ARG A 242 16.19 23.35 4.83
CA ARG A 242 17.20 24.41 4.65
C ARG A 242 18.62 23.94 4.97
N LYS A 243 18.80 23.17 6.05
CA LYS A 243 20.12 22.63 6.43
C LYS A 243 20.56 21.55 5.45
N ALA A 244 19.64 20.65 5.10
CA ALA A 244 19.90 19.58 4.15
C ALA A 244 20.28 20.12 2.77
N LEU A 245 19.58 21.14 2.27
CA LEU A 245 19.87 21.78 0.98
C LEU A 245 21.23 22.47 0.97
N ARG A 246 21.62 23.16 2.04
CA ARG A 246 22.95 23.77 2.16
C ARG A 246 24.04 22.70 2.06
N LYS A 247 23.88 21.60 2.81
CA LYS A 247 24.81 20.48 2.77
C LYS A 247 24.88 19.86 1.37
N LEU A 248 23.73 19.59 0.76
CA LEU A 248 23.66 19.00 -0.58
C LEU A 248 24.34 19.88 -1.63
N LYS A 249 24.20 21.21 -1.55
CA LYS A 249 24.88 22.15 -2.46
C LYS A 249 26.39 22.15 -2.32
N THR A 250 26.91 21.92 -1.12
CA THR A 250 28.36 21.86 -0.87
C THR A 250 28.96 20.48 -1.15
N ASP A 251 28.14 19.43 -1.17
CA ASP A 251 28.60 18.05 -1.29
C ASP A 251 28.89 17.68 -2.75
N ARG A 252 30.17 17.50 -3.06
CA ARG A 252 30.64 17.11 -4.40
C ARG A 252 30.97 15.61 -4.51
N SER A 253 30.67 14.82 -3.46
CA SER A 253 30.92 13.38 -3.37
C SER A 253 30.47 12.62 -4.62
N LEU A 254 29.18 12.73 -4.98
CA LEU A 254 28.61 12.05 -6.14
C LEU A 254 29.28 12.45 -7.45
N LEU A 255 29.56 13.74 -7.61
CA LEU A 255 30.14 14.29 -8.85
C LEU A 255 31.58 13.80 -9.03
N ASN A 256 32.33 13.68 -7.92
CA ASN A 256 33.67 13.09 -7.91
C ASN A 256 33.63 11.58 -8.22
N SER A 257 32.68 10.84 -7.64
CA SER A 257 32.49 9.41 -7.95
C SER A 257 32.15 9.21 -9.43
N ILE A 258 31.16 9.94 -9.97
CA ILE A 258 30.79 9.87 -11.39
C ILE A 258 31.98 10.21 -12.28
N ARG A 259 32.76 11.25 -11.94
CA ARG A 259 33.95 11.63 -12.70
C ARG A 259 34.99 10.51 -12.69
N SER A 260 35.29 9.92 -11.53
CA SER A 260 36.30 8.87 -11.39
C SER A 260 35.92 7.59 -12.13
N TYR A 261 34.69 7.09 -11.95
CA TYR A 261 34.22 5.90 -12.65
C TYR A 261 34.06 6.16 -14.16
N GLY A 262 33.62 7.37 -14.54
CA GLY A 262 33.53 7.80 -15.94
C GLY A 262 34.91 7.84 -16.62
N THR A 263 35.95 8.34 -15.96
CA THR A 263 37.31 8.31 -16.50
C THR A 263 37.84 6.89 -16.66
N ASN A 264 37.51 5.97 -15.74
CA ASN A 264 37.92 4.57 -15.83
C ASN A 264 37.24 3.85 -17.01
N ILE A 265 35.94 4.11 -17.24
CA ILE A 265 35.20 3.57 -18.39
C ILE A 265 35.77 4.12 -19.69
N PHE A 266 36.06 5.43 -19.74
CA PHE A 266 36.66 6.05 -20.92
C PHE A 266 38.05 5.46 -21.21
N GLN A 267 38.89 5.30 -20.18
CA GLN A 267 40.20 4.65 -20.31
C GLN A 267 40.08 3.22 -20.85
N LEU A 268 39.14 2.43 -20.31
CA LEU A 268 38.85 1.08 -20.80
C LEU A 268 38.46 1.09 -22.29
N GLY A 269 37.64 2.06 -22.73
CA GLY A 269 37.30 2.25 -24.14
C GLY A 269 38.50 2.65 -25.01
N THR A 270 39.35 3.57 -24.54
CA THR A 270 40.56 3.98 -25.28
C THR A 270 41.59 2.88 -25.41
N ASP A 271 41.74 2.01 -24.40
CA ASP A 271 42.66 0.87 -24.45
C ASP A 271 42.20 -0.23 -25.41
N LEU A 272 40.91 -0.27 -25.76
CA LEU A 272 40.36 -1.15 -26.79
C LEU A 272 40.61 -0.64 -28.21
N LEU A 273 40.63 0.68 -28.39
CA LEU A 273 40.86 1.32 -29.68
C LEU A 273 42.35 1.44 -30.04
N LYS A 274 43.26 1.25 -29.07
CA LYS A 274 44.71 1.28 -29.34
C LYS A 274 45.11 0.10 -30.24
N PRO A 275 45.76 0.35 -31.38
CA PRO A 275 46.24 -0.71 -32.27
C PRO A 275 47.26 -1.59 -31.54
N SER A 276 47.01 -2.89 -31.54
CA SER A 276 47.88 -3.91 -30.94
C SER A 276 49.16 -4.04 -31.75
N HIS A 277 50.24 -3.34 -31.37
CA HIS A 277 51.55 -3.38 -32.02
C HIS A 277 52.37 -4.67 -31.75
N GLY A 278 51.71 -5.82 -31.58
CA GLY A 278 52.40 -7.08 -31.30
C GLY A 278 51.62 -8.30 -31.79
N THR A 279 52.35 -9.39 -32.00
CA THR A 279 51.90 -10.75 -32.34
C THR A 279 51.10 -11.39 -31.18
N ALA A 280 50.03 -10.72 -30.74
CA ALA A 280 49.14 -11.22 -29.72
C ALA A 280 48.40 -12.45 -30.26
N THR A 281 48.54 -13.58 -29.56
CA THR A 281 47.85 -14.83 -29.93
C THR A 281 46.33 -14.63 -29.87
N GLY A 282 45.57 -15.28 -30.77
CA GLY A 282 44.11 -15.13 -30.81
C GLY A 282 43.41 -15.39 -29.47
N LYS A 283 43.99 -16.27 -28.64
CA LYS A 283 43.55 -16.53 -27.26
C LYS A 283 43.70 -15.31 -26.33
N GLU A 284 44.76 -14.51 -26.46
CA GLU A 284 44.96 -13.30 -25.66
C GLU A 284 44.01 -12.18 -26.05
N LYS A 285 43.73 -12.02 -27.34
CA LYS A 285 42.71 -11.08 -27.83
C LYS A 285 41.31 -11.49 -27.34
N LEU A 286 40.97 -12.78 -27.41
CA LEU A 286 39.70 -13.29 -26.92
C LEU A 286 39.55 -13.14 -25.40
N LYS A 287 40.61 -13.40 -24.62
CA LYS A 287 40.63 -13.21 -23.17
C LYS A 287 40.47 -11.73 -22.79
N LYS A 288 41.13 -10.82 -23.50
CA LYS A 288 40.95 -9.37 -23.32
C LYS A 288 39.51 -8.97 -23.62
N LEU A 289 38.96 -9.41 -24.74
CA LEU A 289 37.57 -9.13 -25.15
C LEU A 289 36.54 -9.66 -24.13
N ALA A 290 36.74 -10.88 -23.63
CA ALA A 290 35.86 -11.51 -22.64
C ALA A 290 35.90 -10.82 -21.26
N SER A 291 37.03 -10.17 -20.90
CA SER A 291 37.17 -9.46 -19.61
C SER A 291 36.50 -8.08 -19.57
N ILE A 292 36.14 -7.51 -20.73
CA ILE A 292 35.50 -6.19 -20.84
C ILE A 292 34.12 -6.13 -20.19
N PRO A 293 33.15 -7.02 -20.51
CA PRO A 293 31.83 -6.97 -19.89
C PRO A 293 31.91 -7.12 -18.38
N PHE A 294 32.86 -7.93 -17.88
CA PHE A 294 33.10 -8.08 -16.45
C PHE A 294 33.58 -6.77 -15.81
N LYS A 295 34.59 -6.11 -16.39
CA LYS A 295 35.10 -4.82 -15.91
C LYS A 295 34.06 -3.71 -15.99
N LEU A 296 33.26 -3.64 -17.05
CA LEU A 296 32.13 -2.71 -17.17
C LEU A 296 31.10 -2.95 -16.07
N THR A 297 30.74 -4.21 -15.83
CA THR A 297 29.79 -4.59 -14.77
C THR A 297 30.33 -4.19 -13.40
N GLU A 298 31.62 -4.40 -13.13
CA GLU A 298 32.27 -3.98 -11.89
C GLU A 298 32.20 -2.45 -11.70
N GLN A 299 32.54 -1.66 -12.73
CA GLN A 299 32.45 -0.19 -12.65
C GLN A 299 31.01 0.28 -12.45
N LEU A 300 30.02 -0.37 -13.10
CA LEU A 300 28.60 -0.06 -12.92
C LEU A 300 28.14 -0.39 -11.49
N VAL A 301 28.52 -1.54 -10.94
CA VAL A 301 28.19 -1.93 -9.56
C VAL A 301 28.81 -0.96 -8.56
N MET A 302 30.06 -0.56 -8.75
CA MET A 302 30.74 0.44 -7.91
C MET A 302 30.08 1.82 -8.00
N LEU A 303 29.66 2.23 -9.20
CA LEU A 303 28.94 3.49 -9.41
C LEU A 303 27.56 3.45 -8.75
N ILE A 304 26.81 2.35 -8.89
CA ILE A 304 25.52 2.14 -8.24
C ILE A 304 25.71 2.16 -6.72
N GLY A 305 26.69 1.43 -6.18
CA GLY A 305 26.98 1.39 -4.74
C GLY A 305 27.35 2.77 -4.20
N SER A 306 28.18 3.53 -4.91
CA SER A 306 28.53 4.91 -4.55
C SER A 306 27.33 5.85 -4.60
N THR A 307 26.47 5.70 -5.61
CA THR A 307 25.23 6.48 -5.73
C THR A 307 24.26 6.15 -4.60
N LEU A 308 24.08 4.87 -4.28
CA LEU A 308 23.25 4.42 -3.17
C LEU A 308 23.77 4.93 -1.83
N LYS A 309 25.09 4.86 -1.58
CA LYS A 309 25.72 5.45 -0.40
C LYS A 309 25.47 6.95 -0.34
N PHE A 310 25.62 7.67 -1.46
CA PHE A 310 25.38 9.11 -1.51
C PHE A 310 23.91 9.46 -1.19
N VAL A 311 22.96 8.78 -1.82
CA VAL A 311 21.52 9.05 -1.67
C VAL A 311 21.01 8.63 -0.29
N ILE A 312 21.34 7.43 0.15
CA ILE A 312 20.79 6.86 1.39
C ILE A 312 21.57 7.35 2.61
N TRP A 313 22.90 7.35 2.58
CA TRP A 313 23.72 7.62 3.78
C TRP A 313 24.17 9.07 3.90
N GLU A 314 24.69 9.63 2.81
CA GLU A 314 25.28 10.97 2.85
C GLU A 314 24.19 12.04 2.82
N ASN A 315 23.19 11.89 1.96
CA ASN A 315 22.13 12.87 1.73
C ASN A 315 20.73 12.25 1.74
N PRO A 316 20.27 11.71 2.88
CA PRO A 316 18.96 11.04 2.99
C PRO A 316 17.75 11.93 2.69
N ILE A 317 17.95 13.25 2.61
CA ILE A 317 16.91 14.17 2.14
C ILE A 317 16.41 13.82 0.73
N LEU A 318 17.28 13.25 -0.12
CA LEU A 318 16.90 12.80 -1.46
C LEU A 318 15.93 11.62 -1.37
N THR A 319 16.20 10.66 -0.48
CA THR A 319 15.29 9.55 -0.18
C THR A 319 13.96 10.06 0.35
N LEU A 320 13.97 11.07 1.24
CA LEU A 320 12.73 11.68 1.76
C LEU A 320 11.90 12.34 0.66
N ILE A 321 12.53 13.08 -0.25
CA ILE A 321 11.85 13.74 -1.37
C ILE A 321 11.30 12.69 -2.34
N LEU A 322 12.10 11.69 -2.72
CA LEU A 322 11.67 10.59 -3.59
C LEU A 322 10.45 9.87 -3.00
N LEU A 323 10.51 9.56 -1.71
CA LEU A 323 9.42 8.88 -1.01
C LEU A 323 8.17 9.75 -0.95
N THR A 324 8.31 11.06 -0.72
CA THR A 324 7.19 12.01 -0.73
C THR A 324 6.52 12.10 -2.10
N VAL A 325 7.31 12.16 -3.18
CA VAL A 325 6.79 12.17 -4.55
C VAL A 325 6.07 10.87 -4.87
N MET A 326 6.62 9.74 -4.43
CA MET A 326 6.01 8.44 -4.62
C MET A 326 4.67 8.32 -3.85
N TRP A 327 4.58 8.85 -2.63
CA TRP A 327 3.31 8.91 -1.90
C TRP A 327 2.29 9.84 -2.55
N TRP A 328 2.72 10.99 -3.03
CA TRP A 328 1.87 11.90 -3.79
C TRP A 328 1.34 11.25 -5.08
N TRP A 329 2.19 10.52 -5.80
CA TRP A 329 1.76 9.73 -6.96
C TRP A 329 0.77 8.63 -6.58
N SER A 330 1.05 7.88 -5.50
CA SER A 330 0.14 6.85 -4.99
C SER A 330 -1.22 7.43 -4.59
N PHE A 331 -1.25 8.65 -4.05
CA PHE A 331 -2.49 9.37 -3.76
C PHE A 331 -3.28 9.62 -5.05
N LEU A 332 -2.62 10.17 -6.08
CA LEU A 332 -3.24 10.47 -7.37
C LEU A 332 -3.79 9.21 -8.04
N VAL A 333 -3.03 8.13 -8.08
CA VAL A 333 -3.48 6.84 -8.62
C VAL A 333 -4.70 6.33 -7.85
N THR A 334 -4.69 6.46 -6.52
CA THR A 334 -5.83 6.05 -5.69
C THR A 334 -7.09 6.84 -6.01
N THR A 335 -6.96 8.15 -6.23
CA THR A 335 -8.11 9.01 -6.58
C THR A 335 -8.69 8.72 -7.96
N ILE A 336 -7.88 8.21 -8.90
CA ILE A 336 -8.32 7.89 -10.26
C ILE A 336 -8.94 6.49 -10.34
N ALA A 337 -8.32 5.50 -9.70
CA ALA A 337 -8.63 4.08 -9.91
C ALA A 337 -9.51 3.44 -8.84
N PHE A 338 -9.65 4.04 -7.66
CA PHE A 338 -10.32 3.42 -6.51
C PHE A 338 -11.30 4.36 -5.82
N HIS A 339 -12.32 3.75 -5.19
CA HIS A 339 -13.29 4.39 -4.31
C HIS A 339 -14.19 5.44 -4.98
N THR A 340 -15.33 5.71 -4.34
CA THR A 340 -16.22 6.78 -4.76
C THR A 340 -15.76 8.13 -4.18
N LEU A 341 -16.13 9.25 -4.81
CA LEU A 341 -15.76 10.58 -4.31
C LEU A 341 -16.13 10.81 -2.81
N PRO A 342 -17.31 10.39 -2.31
CA PRO A 342 -17.63 10.50 -0.88
C PRO A 342 -16.66 9.72 0.03
N GLU A 343 -16.28 8.50 -0.36
CA GLU A 343 -15.32 7.67 0.38
C GLU A 343 -13.94 8.34 0.40
N GLN A 344 -13.53 8.94 -0.72
CA GLN A 344 -12.27 9.68 -0.82
C GLN A 344 -12.27 10.95 0.07
N ILE A 345 -13.35 11.74 0.04
CA ILE A 345 -13.50 12.95 0.85
C ILE A 345 -13.49 12.60 2.34
N SER A 346 -14.26 11.59 2.77
CA SER A 346 -14.31 11.19 4.17
C SER A 346 -12.93 10.71 4.68
N GLY A 347 -12.21 9.89 3.91
CA GLY A 347 -10.84 9.49 4.24
C GLY A 347 -9.88 10.68 4.39
N LEU A 348 -9.96 11.66 3.47
CA LEU A 348 -9.16 12.88 3.51
C LEU A 348 -9.49 13.73 4.74
N LEU A 349 -10.78 13.97 5.02
CA LEU A 349 -11.23 14.75 6.18
C LEU A 349 -10.77 14.11 7.50
N CYS A 350 -10.93 12.80 7.64
CA CYS A 350 -10.45 12.07 8.82
C CYS A 350 -8.94 12.24 9.05
N ALA A 351 -8.13 12.24 8.00
CA ALA A 351 -6.69 12.50 8.13
C ALA A 351 -6.41 13.97 8.53
N TYR A 352 -7.11 14.92 7.91
CA TYR A 352 -6.91 16.36 8.14
C TYR A 352 -7.30 16.82 9.55
N ILE A 353 -8.32 16.23 10.17
CA ILE A 353 -8.76 16.59 11.54
C ILE A 353 -7.56 16.58 12.51
N VAL A 354 -6.78 15.49 12.52
CA VAL A 354 -5.62 15.37 13.41
C VAL A 354 -4.42 16.10 12.85
N ALA A 355 -4.13 15.96 11.55
CA ALA A 355 -2.92 16.53 10.98
C ALA A 355 -2.90 18.07 11.03
N VAL A 356 -4.04 18.74 10.80
CA VAL A 356 -4.14 20.20 10.95
C VAL A 356 -3.86 20.61 12.38
N ILE A 357 -4.47 19.95 13.38
CA ILE A 357 -4.22 20.27 14.79
C ILE A 357 -2.72 20.11 15.12
N VAL A 358 -2.11 19.03 14.66
CA VAL A 358 -0.69 18.72 14.89
C VAL A 358 0.21 19.79 14.27
N TYR A 359 0.04 20.13 12.99
CA TYR A 359 0.90 21.10 12.30
C TYR A 359 0.52 22.56 12.54
N TRP A 360 -0.65 22.82 13.13
CA TRP A 360 -1.06 24.16 13.55
C TRP A 360 -0.52 24.49 14.96
N LYS A 361 -0.73 23.59 15.93
CA LYS A 361 -0.38 23.83 17.34
C LYS A 361 1.05 23.42 17.71
N LEU A 362 1.62 22.39 17.07
CA LEU A 362 2.96 21.86 17.40
C LEU A 362 4.06 22.35 16.44
N ALA A 363 3.78 23.36 15.62
CA ALA A 363 4.74 23.97 14.68
C ALA A 363 5.99 24.56 15.36
#